data_AF-A0A6P8J5V0-F1
#
_entry.id   AF-A0A6P8J5V0-F1
#
_cell.length_a   1.000
_cell.length_b   1.000
_cell.length_c   1.000
_cell.angle_alpha   90.00
_cell.angle_beta   90.00
_cell.angle_gamma   90.00
#
_symmetry.space_group_name_H-M   'P 1'
#
loop_
_entity.id
_entity.type
_entity.pdbx_description
1 polymer ?
#
loop_
_entity_poly.entity_id
_entity_poly.type
_entity_poly.pdbx_seq_one_letter_code
_entity_poly.pdbx_strand_id
1 'polypeptide(L)'
;MVNCFVPDCDHHSDSHTCRFFGFPNKMKKKEEFNCRTRLIRIQDREPGEHSRVCSCHFREGKKSSGLEIFKRNGDKIFPAGNNKPPKTKKKPALKEDSFNVQTIVQSFLAAEDERKENLPRPSTEQVILATEVDVLKRELAT
;
A
#
# COMPACT_ATOMS: atom_id res chain seq x y z
N MET A 1 -1.81 -39.46 -2.18
CA MET A 1 -2.98 -38.55 -2.05
C MET A 1 -2.50 -37.14 -1.73
N VAL A 2 -2.71 -36.19 -2.64
CA VAL A 2 -2.35 -34.77 -2.47
C VAL A 2 -3.62 -33.95 -2.32
N ASN A 3 -3.71 -33.15 -1.26
CA ASN A 3 -4.81 -32.19 -1.07
C ASN A 3 -4.39 -30.78 -1.51
N CYS A 4 -5.38 -29.98 -1.93
CA CYS A 4 -5.17 -28.56 -2.18
C CYS A 4 -4.77 -27.83 -0.90
N PHE A 5 -3.80 -26.92 -1.00
CA PHE A 5 -3.31 -26.12 0.11
C PHE A 5 -4.24 -24.94 0.47
N VAL A 6 -5.30 -24.69 -0.30
CA VAL A 6 -6.25 -23.61 -0.04
C VAL A 6 -7.26 -24.08 1.01
N PRO A 7 -7.49 -23.33 2.12
CA PRO A 7 -8.37 -23.78 3.21
C PRO A 7 -9.80 -24.05 2.75
N ASP A 8 -10.28 -23.23 1.83
CA ASP A 8 -11.65 -23.27 1.31
C ASP A 8 -11.82 -24.28 0.16
N CYS A 9 -10.89 -25.22 0.01
CA CYS A 9 -10.83 -26.12 -1.15
C CYS A 9 -10.58 -27.57 -0.73
N ASP A 10 -11.52 -28.44 -1.11
CA ASP A 10 -11.47 -29.88 -0.81
C ASP A 10 -11.09 -30.73 -2.04
N HIS A 11 -10.33 -30.15 -2.97
CA HIS A 11 -9.87 -30.87 -4.15
C HIS A 11 -8.73 -31.82 -3.78
N HIS A 12 -8.97 -33.11 -4.01
CA HIS A 12 -7.94 -34.15 -3.90
C HIS A 12 -7.49 -34.64 -5.28
N SER A 13 -6.22 -35.04 -5.38
CA SER A 13 -5.63 -35.63 -6.60
C SER A 13 -6.36 -36.85 -7.12
N ASP A 14 -7.03 -37.57 -6.23
CA ASP A 14 -7.54 -38.91 -6.53
C ASP A 14 -9.03 -38.87 -6.93
N SER A 15 -9.77 -37.82 -6.54
CA SER A 15 -11.21 -37.69 -6.79
C SER A 15 -11.57 -36.65 -7.86
N HIS A 16 -10.69 -35.67 -8.14
CA HIS A 16 -11.00 -34.57 -9.05
C HIS A 16 -10.06 -34.54 -10.25
N THR A 17 -10.56 -34.08 -11.39
CA THR A 17 -9.80 -33.95 -12.66
C THR A 17 -8.92 -32.69 -12.72
N CYS A 18 -8.80 -31.94 -11.61
CA CYS A 18 -8.01 -30.72 -11.56
C CYS A 18 -6.50 -31.01 -11.54
N ARG A 19 -5.71 -30.12 -12.13
CA ARG A 19 -4.24 -30.22 -12.09
C ARG A 19 -3.71 -29.59 -10.81
N PHE A 20 -2.67 -30.16 -10.22
CA PHE A 20 -2.05 -29.63 -9.01
C PHE A 20 -0.73 -28.95 -9.33
N PHE A 21 -0.60 -27.67 -8.94
CA PHE A 21 0.59 -26.88 -9.16
C PHE A 21 1.38 -26.70 -7.86
N GLY A 22 2.69 -26.97 -7.92
CA GLY A 22 3.59 -26.73 -6.82
C GLY A 22 3.81 -25.27 -6.48
N PHE A 23 4.06 -25.02 -5.21
CA PHE A 23 4.63 -23.75 -4.78
C PHE A 23 6.02 -23.55 -5.40
N PRO A 24 6.34 -22.33 -5.82
CA PRO A 24 7.68 -21.99 -6.26
C PRO A 24 8.68 -22.09 -5.09
N ASN A 25 9.96 -22.32 -5.39
CA ASN A 25 10.99 -22.39 -4.35
C ASN A 25 11.21 -21.00 -3.72
N LYS A 26 11.17 -20.93 -2.37
CA LYS A 26 11.32 -19.71 -1.55
C LYS A 26 12.58 -18.91 -1.89
N MET A 27 13.68 -19.58 -2.26
CA MET A 27 14.94 -18.92 -2.61
C MET A 27 15.00 -18.47 -4.07
N LYS A 28 14.57 -19.31 -5.01
CA LYS A 28 14.67 -19.02 -6.45
C LYS A 28 13.62 -18.02 -6.94
N LYS A 29 12.44 -18.03 -6.34
CA LYS A 29 11.28 -17.24 -6.78
C LYS A 29 10.53 -16.68 -5.58
N LYS A 30 11.25 -15.89 -4.79
CA LYS A 30 10.79 -15.31 -3.53
C LYS A 30 9.52 -14.48 -3.68
N GLU A 31 9.42 -13.67 -4.73
CA GLU A 31 8.25 -12.81 -4.97
C GLU A 31 6.99 -13.61 -5.28
N GLU A 32 7.07 -14.60 -6.19
CA GLU A 32 5.96 -15.49 -6.52
C GLU A 32 5.53 -16.31 -5.29
N PHE A 33 6.51 -16.80 -4.51
CA PHE A 33 6.26 -17.50 -3.25
C PHE A 33 5.51 -16.62 -2.26
N ASN A 34 6.04 -15.42 -1.98
CA ASN A 34 5.44 -14.47 -1.05
C ASN A 34 4.05 -14.02 -1.51
N CYS A 35 3.87 -13.76 -2.80
CA CYS A 35 2.59 -13.39 -3.38
C CYS A 35 1.55 -14.50 -3.16
N ARG A 36 1.89 -15.75 -3.49
CA ARG A 36 0.99 -16.89 -3.26
C ARG A 36 0.65 -17.09 -1.80
N THR A 37 1.65 -17.06 -0.92
CA THR A 37 1.44 -17.20 0.53
C THR A 37 0.57 -16.07 1.08
N ARG A 38 0.78 -14.83 0.61
CA ARG A 38 -0.01 -13.66 1.02
C ARG A 38 -1.42 -13.64 0.44
N LEU A 39 -1.66 -14.27 -0.72
CA LEU A 39 -3.00 -14.47 -1.25
C LEU A 39 -3.73 -15.56 -0.48
N ILE A 40 -3.06 -16.65 -0.13
CA ILE A 40 -3.69 -17.76 0.61
C ILE A 40 -3.85 -17.44 2.10
N ARG A 41 -3.05 -16.55 2.71
CA ARG A 41 -3.23 -16.06 4.09
C ARG A 41 -3.52 -17.15 5.14
N ILE A 42 -2.80 -18.26 5.08
CA ILE A 42 -2.80 -19.24 6.18
C ILE A 42 -1.80 -18.75 7.22
N GLN A 43 -2.23 -18.57 8.46
CA GLN A 43 -1.34 -18.17 9.57
C GLN A 43 -0.60 -19.36 10.16
N ASP A 44 -1.24 -20.53 10.23
CA ASP A 44 -0.74 -21.68 10.99
C ASP A 44 0.31 -22.51 10.24
N ARG A 45 0.44 -22.35 8.91
CA ARG A 45 1.25 -23.22 8.07
C ARG A 45 1.90 -22.48 6.91
N GLU A 46 3.23 -22.51 6.85
CA GLU A 46 3.97 -22.12 5.65
C GLU A 46 3.90 -23.22 4.58
N PRO A 47 3.78 -22.86 3.29
CA PRO A 47 3.82 -23.84 2.21
C PRO A 47 5.24 -24.42 2.07
N GLY A 48 5.33 -25.74 2.14
CA GLY A 48 6.56 -26.51 1.91
C GLY A 48 6.68 -27.02 0.47
N GLU A 49 7.69 -27.85 0.23
CA GLU A 49 7.98 -28.41 -1.11
C GLU A 49 6.84 -29.26 -1.69
N HIS A 50 6.11 -29.97 -0.84
CA HIS A 50 4.97 -30.80 -1.23
C HIS A 50 3.63 -30.06 -1.19
N SER A 51 3.62 -28.77 -0.83
CA SER A 51 2.40 -27.98 -0.89
C SER A 51 2.01 -27.75 -2.35
N ARG A 52 0.75 -28.07 -2.67
CA ARG A 52 0.19 -27.95 -4.02
C ARG A 52 -1.13 -27.18 -3.98
N VAL A 53 -1.40 -26.42 -5.03
CA VAL A 53 -2.67 -25.70 -5.23
C VAL A 53 -3.33 -26.25 -6.49
N CYS A 54 -4.63 -26.56 -6.44
CA CYS A 54 -5.35 -27.05 -7.61
C CYS A 54 -5.55 -25.96 -8.67
N SER A 55 -5.71 -26.37 -9.93
CA SER A 55 -5.89 -25.48 -11.08
C SER A 55 -7.13 -24.59 -10.97
N CYS A 56 -8.13 -24.99 -10.18
CA CYS A 56 -9.36 -24.23 -9.97
C CYS A 56 -9.12 -22.83 -9.36
N HIS A 57 -7.98 -22.61 -8.70
CA HIS A 57 -7.63 -21.30 -8.13
C HIS A 57 -6.76 -20.44 -9.04
N PHE A 58 -6.43 -20.91 -10.22
CA PHE A 58 -5.71 -20.14 -11.21
C PHE A 58 -6.71 -19.63 -12.23
N ARG A 59 -6.56 -18.37 -12.66
CA ARG A 59 -7.40 -17.82 -13.72
C ARG A 59 -7.16 -18.65 -14.99
N GLU A 60 -8.21 -19.20 -15.58
CA GLU A 60 -8.14 -20.16 -16.70
C GLU A 60 -7.40 -21.48 -16.40
N GLY A 61 -7.14 -21.81 -15.13
CA GLY A 61 -6.43 -23.05 -14.77
C GLY A 61 -4.95 -23.09 -15.16
N LYS A 62 -4.38 -21.95 -15.57
CA LYS A 62 -2.99 -21.84 -16.03
C LYS A 62 -2.08 -21.27 -14.94
N LYS A 63 -0.88 -21.84 -14.77
CA LYS A 63 0.10 -21.36 -13.79
C LYS A 63 0.57 -19.91 -14.07
N SER A 64 0.51 -19.46 -15.32
CA SER A 64 1.01 -18.15 -15.77
C SER A 64 0.13 -16.97 -15.36
N SER A 65 -1.19 -17.17 -15.19
CA SER A 65 -2.15 -16.11 -14.89
C SER A 65 -2.19 -15.71 -13.40
N GLY A 66 -1.42 -16.40 -12.55
CA GLY A 66 -1.40 -16.17 -11.11
C GLY A 66 -2.59 -16.80 -10.39
N LEU A 67 -2.56 -16.72 -9.06
CA LEU A 67 -3.71 -17.13 -8.25
C LEU A 67 -4.78 -16.04 -8.35
N GLU A 68 -6.01 -16.47 -8.55
CA GLU A 68 -7.14 -15.57 -8.45
C GLU A 68 -7.32 -15.12 -7.01
N ILE A 69 -7.77 -13.88 -6.83
CA ILE A 69 -8.08 -13.32 -5.53
C ILE A 69 -9.20 -14.15 -4.91
N PHE A 70 -8.92 -14.79 -3.78
CA PHE A 70 -9.93 -15.54 -3.03
C PHE A 70 -11.03 -14.59 -2.52
N LYS A 71 -12.28 -15.05 -2.51
CA LYS A 71 -13.44 -14.26 -2.05
C LYS A 71 -13.23 -13.65 -0.66
N ARG A 72 -12.66 -14.41 0.29
CA ARG A 72 -12.31 -13.95 1.65
C ARG A 72 -11.26 -12.85 1.72
N ASN A 73 -10.56 -12.59 0.62
CA ASN A 73 -9.59 -11.52 0.53
C ASN A 73 -10.21 -10.22 0.00
N GLY A 74 -11.40 -10.23 -0.60
CA GLY A 74 -12.01 -9.09 -1.31
C GLY A 74 -11.97 -7.79 -0.52
N ASP A 75 -12.36 -7.82 0.75
CA ASP A 75 -12.45 -6.62 1.61
C ASP A 75 -11.11 -6.26 2.28
N LYS A 76 -10.07 -7.07 2.07
CA LYS A 76 -8.79 -6.96 2.77
C LYS A 76 -7.64 -6.60 1.82
N ILE A 77 -7.96 -6.13 0.61
CA ILE A 77 -7.01 -5.70 -0.43
C ILE A 77 -6.84 -4.18 -0.34
N PHE A 78 -6.19 -3.74 0.74
CA PHE A 78 -5.62 -2.40 1.01
C PHE A 78 -6.57 -1.30 1.56
N PRO A 79 -6.03 -0.34 2.34
CA PRO A 79 -5.39 0.84 1.73
C PRO A 79 -3.85 0.77 1.74
N ALA A 80 -3.24 1.30 0.69
CA ALA A 80 -1.80 1.40 0.49
C ALA A 80 -1.17 2.47 1.41
N GLY A 81 -1.38 2.36 2.72
CA GLY A 81 -0.56 3.05 3.69
C GLY A 81 0.73 2.27 3.89
N ASN A 82 1.87 2.92 3.75
CA ASN A 82 3.19 2.44 4.19
C ASN A 82 3.21 2.21 5.72
N ASN A 83 2.39 1.30 6.23
CA ASN A 83 2.46 0.86 7.60
C ASN A 83 3.56 -0.19 7.67
N LYS A 84 4.81 0.29 7.72
CA LYS A 84 5.87 -0.48 8.38
C LYS A 84 5.27 -0.89 9.74
N PRO A 85 5.32 -2.18 10.12
CA PRO A 85 4.94 -2.54 11.49
C PRO A 85 5.74 -1.64 12.42
N PRO A 86 5.11 -0.96 13.40
CA PRO A 86 5.87 -0.18 14.37
C PRO A 86 6.87 -1.15 14.98
N LYS A 87 8.16 -0.90 14.73
CA LYS A 87 9.24 -1.65 15.37
C LYS A 87 8.97 -1.49 16.86
N THR A 88 8.53 -2.55 17.51
CA THR A 88 8.43 -2.61 18.97
C THR A 88 9.84 -2.46 19.51
N LYS A 89 10.27 -1.22 19.71
CA LYS A 89 11.47 -0.92 20.49
C LYS A 89 11.15 -1.41 21.90
N LYS A 90 11.96 -2.36 22.41
CA LYS A 90 12.00 -2.66 23.84
C LYS A 90 12.14 -1.32 24.57
N LYS A 91 11.26 -1.05 25.54
CA LYS A 91 11.24 0.21 26.31
C LYS A 91 12.62 0.42 26.96
N PRO A 92 13.34 1.52 26.71
CA PRO A 92 14.29 2.04 27.68
C PRO A 92 13.52 2.89 28.70
N ALA A 93 13.98 2.84 29.94
CA ALA A 93 13.41 3.55 31.08
C ALA A 93 13.33 5.07 30.85
N LEU A 94 12.34 5.67 31.52
CA LEU A 94 12.06 7.10 31.64
C LEU A 94 13.30 7.96 31.87
N LYS A 95 13.39 9.06 31.10
CA LYS A 95 13.83 10.36 31.62
C LYS A 95 12.89 11.43 31.05
N GLU A 96 12.25 12.16 31.94
CA GLU A 96 11.43 13.33 31.64
C GLU A 96 12.35 14.47 31.23
N ASP A 97 12.41 14.78 29.94
CA ASP A 97 12.90 16.08 29.48
C ASP A 97 11.70 16.84 28.90
N SER A 98 11.38 17.95 29.57
CA SER A 98 10.27 18.84 29.27
C SER A 98 10.31 19.32 27.82
N PHE A 99 9.31 18.92 27.03
CA PHE A 99 9.12 19.36 25.66
C PHE A 99 8.60 20.81 25.66
N ASN A 100 9.47 21.77 25.37
CA ASN A 100 9.08 23.18 25.31
C ASN A 100 8.32 23.47 24.00
N VAL A 101 6.99 23.58 24.13
CA VAL A 101 6.05 23.84 23.02
C VAL A 101 6.34 25.17 22.31
N GLN A 102 6.95 26.15 22.99
CA GLN A 102 7.24 27.46 22.40
C GLN A 102 8.25 27.38 21.26
N THR A 103 9.22 26.46 21.33
CA THR A 103 10.24 26.28 20.29
C THR A 103 9.64 25.70 18.99
N ILE A 104 8.58 24.89 19.10
CA ILE A 104 7.87 24.33 17.96
C ILE A 104 7.07 25.43 17.26
N VAL A 105 6.31 26.22 18.01
CA VAL A 105 5.52 27.33 17.45
C VAL A 105 6.42 28.34 16.74
N GLN A 106 7.59 28.64 17.30
CA GLN A 106 8.52 29.60 16.72
C GLN A 106 9.18 29.10 15.43
N SER A 107 9.42 27.79 15.31
CA SER A 107 9.93 27.20 14.06
C SER A 107 8.86 27.10 12.95
N PHE A 108 7.58 26.97 13.30
CA PHE A 108 6.49 27.06 12.31
C PHE A 108 6.31 28.49 11.78
N LEU A 109 6.35 29.51 12.64
CA LEU A 109 6.23 30.90 12.21
C LEU A 109 7.42 31.34 11.35
N ALA A 110 8.66 30.93 11.69
CA ALA A 110 9.83 31.20 10.86
C ALA A 110 9.78 30.49 9.49
N ALA A 111 9.23 29.27 9.44
CA ALA A 111 9.08 28.52 8.18
C ALA A 111 7.95 29.06 7.28
N GLU A 112 6.97 29.78 7.83
CA GLU A 112 5.94 30.48 7.06
C GLU A 112 6.45 31.80 6.47
N ASP A 113 7.37 32.50 7.14
CA ASP A 113 8.01 33.73 6.62
C ASP A 113 8.94 33.42 5.43
N GLU A 114 9.75 32.36 5.54
CA GLU A 114 10.63 31.88 4.45
C GLU A 114 9.85 31.45 3.18
N ARG A 115 8.58 31.00 3.33
CA ARG A 115 7.71 30.67 2.19
C ARG A 115 7.10 31.89 1.52
N LYS A 116 6.97 33.02 2.22
CA LYS A 116 6.48 34.28 1.64
C LYS A 116 7.58 35.07 0.94
N GLU A 117 8.83 34.92 1.37
CA GLU A 117 9.98 35.56 0.70
C GLU A 117 10.34 34.96 -0.67
N ASN A 118 9.94 33.71 -0.97
CA ASN A 118 10.28 33.03 -2.22
C ASN A 118 9.20 33.06 -3.32
N LEU A 119 8.24 33.99 -3.27
CA LEU A 119 7.40 34.29 -4.42
C LEU A 119 8.06 35.39 -5.27
N PRO A 120 8.16 35.25 -6.60
CA PRO A 120 8.60 36.34 -7.45
C PRO A 120 7.69 37.55 -7.21
N ARG A 121 8.28 38.67 -6.78
CA ARG A 121 7.52 39.92 -6.62
C ARG A 121 6.87 40.24 -7.97
N PRO A 122 5.54 40.43 -8.04
CA PRO A 122 4.89 40.74 -9.30
C PRO A 122 5.48 42.04 -9.86
N SER A 123 5.81 42.01 -11.15
CA SER A 123 6.28 43.20 -11.88
C SER A 123 5.22 44.29 -11.83
N THR A 124 5.64 45.56 -11.86
CA THR A 124 4.75 46.72 -11.89
C THR A 124 3.70 46.61 -13.02
N GLU A 125 4.07 46.04 -14.16
CA GLU A 125 3.17 45.78 -15.29
C GLU A 125 2.05 44.80 -14.94
N GLN A 126 2.36 43.74 -14.18
CA GLN A 126 1.37 42.74 -13.76
C GLN A 126 0.36 43.33 -12.77
N VAL A 127 0.81 44.25 -11.91
CA VAL A 127 -0.06 44.95 -10.97
C VAL A 127 -1.03 45.87 -11.71
N ILE A 128 -0.53 46.63 -12.69
CA ILE A 128 -1.36 47.53 -13.52
C ILE A 128 -2.42 46.74 -14.29
N LEU A 129 -2.03 45.66 -14.97
CA LEU A 129 -2.96 44.81 -15.70
C LEU A 129 -4.03 44.19 -14.80
N ALA A 130 -3.66 43.74 -13.59
CA ALA A 130 -4.62 43.21 -12.64
C ALA A 130 -5.66 44.26 -12.22
N THR A 131 -5.23 45.51 -11.99
CA THR A 131 -6.13 46.61 -11.65
C THR A 131 -7.07 46.98 -12.79
N GLU A 132 -6.58 47.01 -14.04
CA GLU A 132 -7.41 47.30 -15.22
C GLU A 132 -8.49 46.24 -15.42
N VAL A 133 -8.12 44.96 -15.31
CA VAL A 133 -9.06 43.84 -15.41
C VAL A 133 -10.15 43.92 -14.34
N ASP A 134 -9.80 44.31 -13.12
CA ASP A 134 -10.75 44.46 -12.03
C ASP A 134 -11.71 45.64 -12.21
N VAL A 135 -11.26 46.72 -12.84
CA VAL A 135 -12.13 47.85 -13.20
C VAL A 135 -13.11 47.43 -14.30
N LEU A 136 -12.63 46.79 -15.37
CA LEU A 136 -13.49 46.31 -16.47
C LEU A 136 -14.54 45.32 -16.00
N LYS A 137 -14.19 44.42 -15.06
CA LYS A 137 -15.16 43.48 -14.47
C LYS A 137 -16.27 44.17 -13.70
N ARG A 138 -15.97 45.28 -13.02
CA ARG A 138 -16.98 46.06 -12.30
C ARG A 138 -17.88 46.83 -13.25
N GLU A 139 -17.33 47.37 -14.33
CA GLU A 139 -18.09 48.09 -15.36
C GLU A 139 -19.02 47.16 -16.16
N LEU A 140 -18.58 45.92 -16.44
CA LEU A 140 -19.41 44.91 -17.10
C LEU A 140 -20.49 44.30 -16.19
N ALA A 141 -20.40 44.51 -14.88
CA ALA A 141 -21.37 44.04 -13.89
C ALA A 141 -22.48 45.07 -13.59
N THR A 142 -22.45 46.22 -14.27
CA THR A 142 -23.50 47.26 -14.29
C THR A 142 -24.19 47.29 -15.64
#